data_AF-A0A2P4YPL2-F1
#
_entry.id   AF-A0A2P4YPL2-F1
#
_cell.length_a   1.000
_cell.length_b   1.000
_cell.length_c   1.000
_cell.angle_alpha   90.00
_cell.angle_beta   90.00
_cell.angle_gamma   90.00
#
_symmetry.space_group_name_H-M   'P 1'
#
loop_
_entity.id
_entity.type
_entity.pdbx_description
1 polymer ?
#
loop_
_entity_poly.entity_id
_entity_poly.type
_entity_poly.pdbx_seq_one_letter_code
_entity_poly.pdbx_strand_id
1 'polypeptide(L)'
;MAGDPSELEADDMPVQVGEPSTRSDDDEIFAAVEHLIDRALECGFPLERVEQLRTIAHAYDVWRLELRADPPARVPPLEVRFRDGARPTKCKPRKYPPHIRKFLHEFNECLVELGLVYENPKSRWSSPVLPVKKSTQLLDLRQTVDYRVTNAQTDIMAAVMPIFSILAVAAC
;
A
#
# COMPACT_ATOMS: atom_id res chain seq x y z
N MET A 1 -30.13 6.90 -37.72
CA MET A 1 -29.26 5.72 -37.71
C MET A 1 -29.08 5.30 -36.27
N ALA A 2 -29.65 4.16 -35.92
CA ALA A 2 -29.56 3.57 -34.59
C ALA A 2 -28.14 3.01 -34.41
N GLY A 3 -27.42 3.45 -33.39
CA GLY A 3 -26.18 2.83 -32.96
C GLY A 3 -26.51 1.82 -31.87
N ASP A 4 -26.06 0.59 -32.05
CA ASP A 4 -26.24 -0.50 -31.08
C ASP A 4 -25.75 -0.11 -29.68
N PRO A 5 -26.50 -0.45 -28.62
CA PRO A 5 -25.98 -0.45 -27.27
C PRO A 5 -25.08 -1.69 -27.12
N SER A 6 -23.77 -1.48 -26.92
CA SER A 6 -22.86 -2.55 -26.53
C SER A 6 -23.29 -3.09 -25.16
N GLU A 7 -23.83 -4.31 -25.14
CA GLU A 7 -24.05 -5.08 -23.92
C GLU A 7 -22.68 -5.38 -23.27
N LEU A 8 -22.51 -4.94 -22.03
CA LEU A 8 -21.40 -5.33 -21.19
C LEU A 8 -21.82 -6.64 -20.52
N GLU A 9 -21.29 -7.77 -21.01
CA GLU A 9 -21.43 -9.05 -20.32
C GLU A 9 -20.83 -8.92 -18.91
N ALA A 10 -21.66 -9.18 -17.90
CA ALA A 10 -21.24 -9.29 -16.51
C ALA A 10 -20.70 -10.71 -16.31
N ASP A 11 -19.37 -10.83 -16.20
CA ASP A 11 -18.71 -12.07 -15.83
C ASP A 11 -18.79 -12.19 -14.29
N ASP A 12 -19.88 -12.80 -13.82
CA ASP A 12 -20.16 -13.02 -12.40
C ASP A 12 -19.36 -14.25 -11.94
N MET A 13 -18.09 -14.04 -11.60
CA MET A 13 -17.23 -15.10 -11.08
C MET A 13 -17.53 -15.36 -9.60
N PRO A 14 -17.90 -16.59 -9.19
CA PRO A 14 -18.18 -16.90 -7.80
C PRO A 14 -16.92 -16.74 -6.94
N VAL A 15 -16.96 -15.78 -6.01
CA VAL A 15 -15.98 -15.61 -4.94
C VAL A 15 -15.98 -16.85 -4.05
N GLN A 16 -15.01 -17.73 -4.26
CA GLN A 16 -14.64 -18.72 -3.26
C GLN A 16 -13.81 -17.98 -2.21
N VAL A 17 -14.41 -17.72 -1.04
CA VAL A 17 -13.69 -17.23 0.14
C VAL A 17 -12.77 -18.35 0.61
N GLY A 18 -11.53 -18.35 0.11
CA GLY A 18 -10.46 -19.18 0.63
C GLY A 18 -10.00 -18.67 1.99
N GLU A 19 -9.88 -19.56 2.96
CA GLU A 19 -9.24 -19.25 4.24
C GLU A 19 -7.81 -18.74 4.02
N PRO A 20 -7.32 -17.76 4.81
CA PRO A 20 -6.02 -17.17 4.57
C PRO A 20 -4.91 -18.20 4.85
N SER A 21 -4.13 -18.47 3.82
CA SER A 21 -2.91 -19.27 3.80
C SER A 21 -1.82 -18.63 4.68
N THR A 22 -1.94 -18.79 6.00
CA THR A 22 -1.12 -18.10 7.00
C THR A 22 0.20 -18.81 7.34
N ARG A 23 0.32 -20.13 7.13
CA ARG A 23 1.51 -20.88 7.56
C ARG A 23 2.75 -20.71 6.69
N SER A 24 2.61 -20.49 5.39
CA SER A 24 3.77 -20.42 4.48
C SER A 24 4.59 -19.13 4.67
N ASP A 25 3.93 -18.04 5.02
CA ASP A 25 4.53 -16.70 5.04
C ASP A 25 5.31 -16.45 6.35
N ASP A 26 4.91 -17.07 7.46
CA ASP A 26 5.62 -16.91 8.74
C ASP A 26 6.99 -17.62 8.76
N ASP A 27 7.12 -18.78 8.11
CA ASP A 27 8.40 -19.49 7.96
C ASP A 27 9.37 -18.70 7.08
N GLU A 28 8.86 -18.07 6.01
CA GLU A 28 9.64 -17.21 5.12
C GLU A 28 10.12 -15.94 5.84
N ILE A 29 9.24 -15.31 6.64
CA ILE A 29 9.61 -14.19 7.50
C ILE A 29 10.68 -14.60 8.51
N PHE A 30 10.52 -15.74 9.17
CA PHE A 30 11.50 -16.23 10.13
C PHE A 30 12.88 -16.39 9.48
N ALA A 31 12.94 -17.01 8.31
CA ALA A 31 14.18 -17.17 7.55
C ALA A 31 14.80 -15.82 7.14
N ALA A 32 13.97 -14.86 6.72
CA ALA A 32 14.43 -13.51 6.37
C ALA A 32 15.00 -12.77 7.60
N VAL A 33 14.38 -12.93 8.78
CA VAL A 33 14.88 -12.33 10.03
C VAL A 33 16.20 -12.97 10.47
N GLU A 34 16.34 -14.30 10.39
CA GLU A 34 17.64 -14.95 10.68
C GLU A 34 18.73 -14.44 9.72
N HIS A 35 18.42 -14.28 8.43
CA HIS A 35 19.37 -13.71 7.48
C HIS A 35 19.78 -12.27 7.83
N LEU A 36 18.88 -11.45 8.41
CA LEU A 36 19.23 -10.12 8.90
C LEU A 36 20.12 -10.17 10.15
N ILE A 37 19.92 -11.16 11.03
CA ILE A 37 20.79 -11.40 12.20
C ILE A 37 22.19 -11.79 11.75
N ASP A 38 22.33 -12.69 10.78
CA ASP A 38 23.63 -13.09 10.23
C ASP A 38 24.36 -11.89 9.63
N ARG A 39 23.67 -11.05 8.85
CA ARG A 39 24.24 -9.80 8.32
C ARG A 39 24.67 -8.83 9.42
N ALA A 40 23.95 -8.77 10.53
CA ALA A 40 24.35 -7.94 11.67
C ALA A 40 25.66 -8.45 12.30
N LEU A 41 25.85 -9.77 12.41
CA LEU A 41 27.10 -10.37 12.88
C LEU A 41 28.27 -10.06 11.93
N GLU A 42 28.07 -10.19 10.62
CA GLU A 42 29.07 -9.82 9.61
C GLU A 42 29.47 -8.34 9.72
N CYS A 43 28.53 -7.49 10.14
CA CYS A 43 28.75 -6.06 10.37
C CYS A 43 29.29 -5.73 11.77
N GLY A 44 29.68 -6.73 12.57
CA GLY A 44 30.36 -6.55 13.85
C GLY A 44 29.46 -6.50 15.09
N PHE A 45 28.22 -7.01 15.01
CA PHE A 45 27.37 -7.13 16.19
C PHE A 45 28.00 -8.11 17.22
N PRO A 46 27.95 -7.82 18.54
CA PRO A 46 28.58 -8.69 19.56
C PRO A 46 27.95 -10.09 19.62
N LEU A 47 28.77 -11.13 19.43
CA LEU A 47 28.35 -12.54 19.44
C LEU A 47 27.65 -12.93 20.75
N GLU A 48 28.12 -12.40 21.88
CA GLU A 48 27.57 -12.67 23.22
C GLU A 48 26.10 -12.24 23.36
N ARG A 49 25.65 -11.29 22.53
CA ARG A 49 24.29 -10.73 22.57
C ARG A 49 23.38 -11.28 21.47
N VAL A 50 23.87 -12.20 20.62
CA VAL A 50 23.10 -12.64 19.45
C VAL A 50 21.83 -13.38 19.85
N GLU A 51 21.87 -14.18 20.92
CA GLU A 51 20.67 -14.87 21.42
C GLU A 51 19.63 -13.89 21.97
N GLN A 52 20.08 -12.81 22.62
CA GLN A 52 19.21 -11.73 23.04
C GLN A 52 18.59 -11.00 21.83
N LEU A 53 19.39 -10.72 20.80
CA LEU A 53 18.90 -10.12 19.56
C LEU A 53 17.84 -11.01 18.88
N ARG A 54 18.11 -12.31 18.76
CA ARG A 54 17.18 -13.29 18.18
C ARG A 54 15.88 -13.34 18.97
N THR A 55 15.97 -13.36 20.30
CA THR A 55 14.79 -13.35 21.18
C THR A 55 13.93 -12.10 20.92
N ILE A 56 14.55 -10.91 20.81
CA ILE A 56 13.83 -9.66 20.57
C ILE A 56 13.25 -9.61 19.14
N ALA A 57 14.04 -10.02 18.14
CA ALA A 57 13.64 -9.96 16.74
C ALA A 57 12.40 -10.83 16.45
N HIS A 58 12.30 -11.98 17.12
CA HIS A 58 11.15 -12.89 17.01
C HIS A 58 10.09 -12.70 18.09
N ALA A 59 10.26 -11.74 19.01
CA ALA A 59 9.32 -11.55 20.13
C ALA A 59 7.93 -11.08 19.67
N TYR A 60 7.86 -10.38 18.55
CA TYR A 60 6.63 -9.75 18.07
C TYR A 60 6.43 -9.97 16.58
N ASP A 61 5.17 -10.14 16.17
CA ASP A 61 4.76 -10.18 14.77
C ASP A 61 4.76 -8.77 14.17
N VAL A 62 5.95 -8.25 13.82
CA VAL A 62 6.14 -6.90 13.27
C VAL A 62 6.76 -6.88 11.87
N TRP A 63 7.25 -8.03 11.41
CA TRP A 63 7.95 -8.16 10.14
C TRP A 63 6.98 -8.50 9.01
N ARG A 64 7.18 -7.92 7.83
CA ARG A 64 6.34 -8.17 6.65
C ARG A 64 7.25 -8.26 5.43
N LEU A 65 7.11 -9.33 4.64
CA LEU A 65 7.73 -9.44 3.32
C LEU A 65 6.82 -8.83 2.24
N GLU A 66 5.52 -9.06 2.38
CA GLU A 66 4.46 -8.55 1.51
C GLU A 66 3.37 -7.82 2.30
N LEU A 67 2.46 -7.16 1.58
CA LEU A 67 1.36 -6.44 2.19
C LEU A 67 0.33 -7.45 2.74
N ARG A 68 0.02 -7.36 4.02
CA ARG A 68 -0.99 -8.21 4.69
C ARG A 68 -2.20 -7.39 5.11
N ALA A 69 -3.31 -8.08 5.39
CA ALA A 69 -4.54 -7.49 5.91
C ALA A 69 -4.42 -7.24 7.42
N ASP A 70 -3.40 -6.46 7.83
CA ASP A 70 -3.18 -6.11 9.22
C ASP A 70 -4.33 -5.23 9.75
N PRO A 71 -4.76 -5.40 11.01
CA PRO A 71 -5.83 -4.59 11.56
C PRO A 71 -5.44 -3.11 11.59
N PRO A 72 -6.40 -2.19 11.36
CA PRO A 72 -6.12 -0.76 11.42
C PRO A 72 -5.68 -0.37 12.83
N ALA A 73 -4.93 0.73 12.91
CA ALA A 73 -4.57 1.32 14.20
C ALA A 73 -5.83 1.60 15.03
N ARG A 74 -5.73 1.43 16.36
CA ARG A 74 -6.82 1.65 17.31
C ARG A 74 -7.05 3.15 17.55
N VAL A 75 -7.44 3.86 16.49
CA VAL A 75 -7.79 5.28 16.48
C VAL A 75 -9.09 5.46 15.69
N PRO A 76 -9.88 6.52 15.97
CA PRO A 76 -11.04 6.83 15.14
C PRO A 76 -10.64 6.99 13.67
N PRO A 77 -11.51 6.60 12.71
CA PRO A 77 -11.26 6.82 11.29
C PRO A 77 -10.96 8.28 10.98
N LEU A 78 -9.99 8.51 10.08
CA LEU A 78 -9.64 9.85 9.65
C LEU A 78 -10.73 10.45 8.76
N GLU A 79 -11.22 11.63 9.11
CA GLU A 79 -12.17 12.39 8.30
C GLU A 79 -11.45 13.45 7.45
N VAL A 80 -11.52 13.32 6.13
CA VAL A 80 -11.00 14.33 5.20
C VAL A 80 -12.02 15.45 5.04
N ARG A 81 -11.61 16.69 5.37
CA ARG A 81 -12.44 17.89 5.21
C ARG A 81 -12.10 18.62 3.91
N PHE A 82 -13.14 19.04 3.20
CA PHE A 82 -13.01 19.85 2.00
C PHE A 82 -13.29 21.31 2.32
N ARG A 83 -12.58 22.20 1.62
CA ARG A 83 -12.81 23.65 1.67
C ARG A 83 -14.22 23.98 1.24
N ASP A 84 -14.74 25.09 1.74
CA ASP A 84 -16.03 25.63 1.31
C ASP A 84 -16.06 25.83 -0.21
N GLY A 85 -17.10 25.29 -0.84
CA GLY A 85 -17.29 25.37 -2.29
C GLY A 85 -16.47 24.37 -3.11
N ALA A 86 -15.80 23.39 -2.49
CA ALA A 86 -15.14 22.29 -3.19
C ALA A 86 -16.07 21.59 -4.19
N ARG A 87 -15.55 21.30 -5.38
CA ARG A 87 -16.32 20.69 -6.48
C ARG A 87 -15.72 19.34 -6.86
N PRO A 88 -16.53 18.27 -6.87
CA PRO A 88 -16.06 16.96 -7.29
C PRO A 88 -15.41 17.00 -8.67
N THR A 89 -14.23 16.40 -8.76
CA THR A 89 -13.47 16.34 -10.01
C THR A 89 -13.30 14.89 -10.43
N LYS A 90 -13.55 14.61 -11.72
CA LYS A 90 -13.26 13.30 -12.32
C LYS A 90 -12.12 13.42 -13.32
N CYS A 91 -11.13 12.56 -13.18
CA CYS A 91 -10.08 12.43 -14.17
C CYS A 91 -10.60 11.75 -15.45
N LYS A 92 -10.02 12.11 -16.60
CA LYS A 92 -10.32 11.43 -17.87
C LYS A 92 -9.74 10.01 -17.88
N PRO A 93 -10.41 9.03 -18.51
CA PRO A 93 -9.85 7.70 -18.71
C PRO A 93 -8.50 7.77 -19.44
N ARG A 94 -7.55 6.94 -19.00
CA ARG A 94 -6.22 6.83 -19.63
C ARG A 94 -6.06 5.48 -20.31
N LYS A 95 -5.42 5.50 -21.48
CA LYS A 95 -5.02 4.28 -22.18
C LYS A 95 -3.65 3.85 -21.67
N TYR A 96 -3.54 2.60 -21.23
CA TYR A 96 -2.27 2.00 -20.81
C TYR A 96 -1.88 0.86 -21.77
N PRO A 97 -0.58 0.64 -22.01
CA PRO A 97 -0.11 -0.56 -22.69
C PRO A 97 -0.57 -1.84 -21.97
N PRO A 98 -0.67 -2.99 -22.68
CA PRO A 98 -1.21 -4.23 -22.11
C PRO A 98 -0.51 -4.69 -20.82
N HIS A 99 0.83 -4.63 -20.77
CA HIS A 99 1.60 -5.06 -19.59
C HIS A 99 1.35 -4.18 -18.36
N ILE A 100 1.20 -2.86 -18.55
CA ILE A 100 0.86 -1.92 -17.48
C ILE A 100 -0.56 -2.17 -16.98
N ARG A 101 -1.51 -2.40 -17.90
CA ARG A 101 -2.89 -2.69 -17.55
C ARG A 101 -3.01 -3.98 -16.73
N LYS A 102 -2.26 -5.02 -17.10
CA LYS A 102 -2.18 -6.27 -16.35
C LYS A 102 -1.67 -6.04 -14.93
N PHE A 103 -0.54 -5.35 -14.77
CA PHE A 103 -0.01 -4.97 -13.45
C PHE A 103 -1.02 -4.21 -12.60
N LEU A 104 -1.67 -3.18 -13.17
CA LEU A 104 -2.67 -2.40 -12.44
C LEU A 104 -3.88 -3.25 -12.01
N HIS A 105 -4.28 -4.21 -12.83
CA HIS A 105 -5.39 -5.09 -12.50
C HIS A 105 -5.04 -6.00 -11.33
N GLU A 106 -3.95 -6.77 -11.46
CA GLU A 106 -3.47 -7.71 -10.43
C GLU A 106 -3.18 -6.99 -9.10
N PHE A 107 -2.56 -5.80 -9.15
CA PHE A 107 -2.27 -5.03 -7.95
C PHE A 107 -3.54 -4.52 -7.26
N ASN A 108 -4.56 -4.05 -8.00
CA ASN A 108 -5.80 -3.59 -7.39
C ASN A 108 -6.66 -4.76 -6.89
N GLU A 109 -6.62 -5.92 -7.54
CA GLU A 109 -7.26 -7.15 -7.03
C GLU A 109 -6.68 -7.53 -5.67
N CYS A 110 -5.35 -7.57 -5.55
CA CYS A 110 -4.68 -7.81 -4.27
C CYS A 110 -5.12 -6.80 -3.19
N LEU A 111 -5.22 -5.50 -3.52
CA LEU A 111 -5.71 -4.50 -2.56
C LEU A 111 -7.17 -4.71 -2.13
N VAL A 112 -8.02 -5.22 -3.03
CA VAL A 112 -9.43 -5.54 -2.74
C VAL A 112 -9.51 -6.77 -1.84
N GLU A 113 -8.75 -7.83 -2.16
CA GLU A 113 -8.67 -9.06 -1.35
C GLU A 113 -8.19 -8.77 0.08
N LEU A 114 -7.22 -7.86 0.23
CA LEU A 114 -6.73 -7.40 1.53
C LEU A 114 -7.70 -6.45 2.26
N GLY A 115 -8.81 -6.06 1.64
CA GLY A 115 -9.79 -5.14 2.21
C GLY A 115 -9.31 -3.68 2.35
N LEU A 116 -8.23 -3.31 1.66
CA LEU A 116 -7.64 -1.97 1.72
C LEU A 116 -8.34 -0.98 0.78
N VAL A 117 -8.95 -1.48 -0.29
CA VAL A 117 -9.75 -0.69 -1.23
C VAL A 117 -11.06 -1.42 -1.56
N TYR A 118 -12.05 -0.68 -2.01
CA TYR A 118 -13.33 -1.23 -2.44
C TYR A 118 -13.84 -0.49 -3.67
N GLU A 119 -14.68 -1.15 -4.47
CA GLU A 119 -15.27 -0.52 -5.65
C GLU A 119 -16.37 0.48 -5.24
N ASN A 120 -16.29 1.70 -5.78
CA ASN A 120 -17.31 2.72 -5.56
C ASN A 120 -17.75 3.37 -6.89
N PRO A 121 -18.71 2.75 -7.62
CA PRO A 121 -19.18 3.26 -8.91
C PRO A 121 -19.87 4.63 -8.82
N LYS A 122 -20.40 4.97 -7.64
CA LYS A 122 -21.13 6.22 -7.39
C LYS A 122 -20.20 7.38 -7.02
N SER A 123 -18.88 7.15 -6.96
CA SER A 123 -17.95 8.22 -6.63
C SER A 123 -18.05 9.37 -7.63
N ARG A 124 -18.15 10.58 -7.10
CA ARG A 124 -18.09 11.84 -7.85
C ARG A 124 -16.66 12.35 -8.02
N TRP A 125 -15.70 11.72 -7.33
CA TRP A 125 -14.29 12.05 -7.32
C TRP A 125 -13.48 10.95 -7.99
N SER A 126 -12.57 11.31 -8.89
CA SER A 126 -11.56 10.39 -9.37
C SER A 126 -10.26 11.12 -9.66
N SER A 127 -9.17 10.55 -9.16
CA SER A 127 -7.80 11.00 -9.40
C SER A 127 -7.12 9.99 -10.33
N PRO A 128 -6.27 10.42 -11.26
CA PRO A 128 -5.77 9.51 -12.25
C PRO A 128 -4.56 8.73 -11.70
N VAL A 129 -4.54 7.44 -11.99
CA VAL A 129 -3.43 6.54 -11.66
C VAL A 129 -2.21 6.85 -12.54
N LEU A 130 -1.02 6.66 -12.00
CA LEU A 130 0.29 6.87 -12.62
C LEU A 130 1.21 5.69 -12.26
N PRO A 131 1.41 4.74 -13.19
CA PRO A 131 2.42 3.70 -13.05
C PRO A 131 3.83 4.31 -13.16
N VAL A 132 4.68 4.05 -12.16
CA VAL A 132 6.05 4.57 -12.10
C VAL A 132 7.01 3.40 -11.97
N LYS A 133 8.13 3.42 -12.69
CA LYS A 133 9.18 2.40 -12.54
C LYS A 133 9.90 2.57 -11.21
N LYS A 134 10.05 1.48 -10.47
CA LYS A 134 10.81 1.42 -9.22
C LYS A 134 12.30 1.19 -9.49
N SER A 135 12.63 0.41 -10.53
CA SER A 135 14.01 0.16 -10.94
C SER A 135 14.17 0.22 -12.46
N THR A 136 15.38 -0.05 -12.94
CA THR A 136 15.71 -0.15 -14.36
C THR A 136 14.97 -1.31 -15.05
N GLN A 137 14.48 -2.29 -14.28
CA GLN A 137 13.73 -3.42 -14.80
C GLN A 137 12.36 -2.98 -15.34
N LEU A 138 11.95 -3.54 -16.49
CA LEU A 138 10.78 -3.05 -17.23
C LEU A 138 9.46 -3.27 -16.47
N LEU A 139 9.37 -4.34 -15.68
CA LEU A 139 8.15 -4.79 -15.00
C LEU A 139 8.12 -4.43 -13.51
N ASP A 140 9.18 -3.82 -12.97
CA ASP A 140 9.24 -3.38 -11.59
C ASP A 140 8.54 -2.01 -11.45
N LEU A 141 7.22 -2.06 -11.29
CA LEU A 141 6.32 -0.90 -11.31
C LEU A 141 5.70 -0.63 -9.94
N ARG A 142 5.34 0.63 -9.71
CA ARG A 142 4.54 1.11 -8.58
C ARG A 142 3.30 1.82 -9.10
N GLN A 143 2.17 1.55 -8.47
CA GLN A 143 0.97 2.36 -8.66
C GLN A 143 1.07 3.63 -7.81
N THR A 144 1.02 4.80 -8.44
CA THR A 144 0.86 6.09 -7.75
C THR A 144 -0.42 6.78 -8.20
N VAL A 145 -0.97 7.67 -7.38
CA VAL A 145 -2.21 8.40 -7.71
C VAL A 145 -1.93 9.90 -7.59
N ASP A 146 -2.31 10.64 -8.63
CA ASP A 146 -2.12 12.10 -8.66
C ASP A 146 -3.24 12.82 -7.93
N TYR A 147 -3.04 13.09 -6.64
CA TYR A 147 -4.00 13.78 -5.78
C TYR A 147 -3.91 15.31 -5.83
N ARG A 148 -3.12 15.94 -6.72
CA ARG A 148 -2.90 17.40 -6.70
C ARG A 148 -4.20 18.22 -6.72
N VAL A 149 -5.16 17.82 -7.54
CA VAL A 149 -6.46 18.52 -7.64
C VAL A 149 -7.30 18.31 -6.38
N THR A 150 -7.36 17.08 -5.88
CA THR A 150 -8.09 16.74 -4.65
C THR A 150 -7.50 17.47 -3.46
N ASN A 151 -6.17 17.44 -3.29
CA ASN A 151 -5.44 18.08 -2.20
C ASN A 151 -5.55 19.61 -2.21
N ALA A 152 -5.71 20.23 -3.39
CA ALA A 152 -5.96 21.68 -3.49
C ALA A 152 -7.34 22.08 -2.95
N GLN A 153 -8.29 21.14 -2.91
CA GLN A 153 -9.64 21.36 -2.39
C GLN A 153 -9.84 20.86 -0.96
N THR A 154 -8.87 20.13 -0.39
CA THR A 154 -8.92 19.72 1.02
C THR A 154 -8.46 20.83 1.94
N ASP A 155 -9.03 20.88 3.14
CA ASP A 155 -8.56 21.73 4.21
C ASP A 155 -7.19 21.24 4.71
N ILE A 156 -6.32 22.18 5.04
CA ILE A 156 -4.99 21.86 5.54
C ILE A 156 -5.12 21.54 7.02
N MET A 157 -4.79 20.30 7.39
CA MET A 157 -4.53 19.94 8.78
C MET A 157 -3.07 20.25 9.10
N ALA A 158 -2.82 21.02 10.16
CA ALA A 158 -1.46 21.28 10.63
C ALA A 158 -0.83 19.94 11.06
N ALA A 159 0.16 19.48 10.32
CA ALA A 159 0.93 18.31 10.70
C ALA A 159 1.83 18.68 11.89
N VAL A 160 1.81 17.87 12.95
CA VAL A 160 2.68 18.03 14.13
C VAL A 160 4.03 17.33 13.91
N MET A 161 4.41 17.06 12.65
CA MET A 161 5.69 16.44 12.33
C MET A 161 6.81 17.44 12.66
N PRO A 162 7.69 17.14 13.63
CA PRO A 162 8.78 18.02 13.95
C PRO A 162 9.82 17.96 12.83
N ILE A 163 10.51 19.07 12.59
CA ILE A 163 11.64 19.08 11.66
C ILE A 163 12.76 18.26 12.31
N PHE A 164 13.24 17.22 11.62
CA PHE A 164 14.20 16.27 12.17
C PHE A 164 15.46 16.94 12.73
N SER A 165 15.93 18.04 12.10
CA SER A 165 17.08 18.81 12.60
C SER A 165 16.83 19.50 13.96
N ILE A 166 15.57 19.74 14.33
CA ILE A 166 15.17 20.34 15.61
C ILE A 166 15.02 19.26 16.70
N LEU A 167 14.86 17.99 16.30
CA LEU A 167 14.73 16.85 17.21
C LEU A 167 16.06 16.28 17.71
N ALA A 168 17.19 16.94 17.42
CA ALA A 168 18.48 16.58 18.01
C ALA A 168 18.46 16.88 19.52
N VAL A 169 17.79 16.02 20.27
CA VAL A 169 17.98 15.88 21.71
C VAL A 169 19.41 15.41 21.88
N ALA A 170 20.21 16.22 22.59
CA ALA A 170 21.57 15.88 22.97
C ALA A 170 21.58 14.45 23.54
N ALA A 171 22.27 13.56 22.86
CA ALA A 171 22.64 12.28 23.45
C ALA A 171 23.67 12.61 24.55
N CYS A 172 23.23 12.56 25.80
CA CYS A 172 24.10 12.54 26.97
C CYS A 172 24.90 11.24 27.03
#